data_AF-M1A2K8-F1
#
_entry.id   AF-M1A2K8-F1
#
_cell.length_a   1.000
_cell.length_b   1.000
_cell.length_c   1.000
_cell.angle_alpha   90.00
_cell.angle_beta   90.00
_cell.angle_gamma   90.00
#
_symmetry.space_group_name_H-M   'P 1'
#
loop_
_entity.id
_entity.type
_entity.pdbx_description
1 polymer ?
#
loop_
_entity_poly.entity_id
_entity_poly.type
_entity_poly.pdbx_seq_one_letter_code
_entity_poly.pdbx_strand_id
1 'polypeptide(L)'
;MATVAVQSFVSAPLQVPKVTQFKIGICQLKVTTEKSANIFNARSMIQAAAEQGASLILLPEMWNCPYSTDLFAKFAEDFSDIDSAPSLLMLSEVASSLGVTIIGGSIPEKDAGQLYNSCPVFGPNGELKAKHRKIHLFDMGKPLPGEVQFKESDNISAGEKPTVVDTDCGRIGIGICHDIRFPELAMSYSARGAHLVCYPGAFNMSTGATLWELEQRTRQDDSVSCSCE
;
A
#
# COMPACT_ATOMS: atom_id res chain seq x y z
N MET A 1 18.07 -48.25 20.24
CA MET A 1 16.97 -47.46 19.65
C MET A 1 17.05 -46.07 20.23
N ALA A 2 17.34 -45.05 19.42
CA ALA A 2 17.38 -43.66 19.87
C ALA A 2 16.00 -43.03 19.60
N THR A 3 15.29 -42.68 20.67
CA THR A 3 13.99 -42.00 20.59
C THR A 3 14.25 -40.53 20.27
N VAL A 4 13.88 -40.09 19.07
CA VAL A 4 13.88 -38.66 18.70
C VAL A 4 12.70 -38.01 19.40
N ALA A 5 12.97 -37.11 20.34
CA ALA A 5 11.96 -36.28 20.96
C ALA A 5 11.45 -35.27 19.93
N VAL A 6 10.17 -35.40 19.55
CA VAL A 6 9.47 -34.38 18.78
C VAL A 6 9.21 -33.21 19.72
N GLN A 7 10.05 -32.17 19.66
CA GLN A 7 9.75 -30.91 20.32
C GLN A 7 8.50 -30.32 19.66
N SER A 8 7.39 -30.24 20.41
CA SER A 8 6.20 -29.52 19.98
C SER A 8 6.54 -28.04 19.89
N PHE A 9 6.72 -27.53 18.67
CA PHE A 9 6.77 -26.10 18.39
C PHE A 9 5.34 -25.54 18.51
N VAL A 10 4.85 -25.40 19.75
CA VAL A 10 3.66 -24.57 19.99
C VAL A 10 4.13 -23.14 19.89
N SER A 11 3.97 -22.54 18.70
CA SER A 11 4.24 -21.11 18.51
C SER A 11 3.40 -20.32 19.51
N ALA A 12 4.00 -19.34 20.19
CA ALA A 12 3.26 -18.45 21.08
C ALA A 12 2.03 -17.88 20.33
N PRO A 13 0.86 -17.74 21.00
CA PRO A 13 -0.33 -17.20 20.37
C PRO A 13 -0.01 -15.83 19.79
N LEU A 14 -0.47 -15.60 18.55
CA LEU A 14 -0.22 -14.37 17.82
C LEU A 14 -0.77 -13.19 18.64
N GLN A 15 0.12 -12.28 19.06
CA GLN A 15 -0.31 -11.04 19.70
C GLN A 15 -0.86 -10.11 18.61
N VAL A 16 -2.15 -9.81 18.71
CA VAL A 16 -2.89 -8.98 17.75
C VAL A 16 -3.39 -7.72 18.49
N PRO A 17 -3.17 -6.50 17.97
CA PRO A 17 -3.63 -5.28 18.62
C PRO A 17 -5.16 -5.24 18.68
N LYS A 18 -5.71 -4.68 19.76
CA LYS A 18 -7.16 -4.46 19.86
C LYS A 18 -7.59 -3.38 18.86
N VAL A 19 -8.74 -3.58 18.26
CA VAL A 19 -9.33 -2.64 17.29
C VAL A 19 -10.65 -2.10 17.84
N THR A 20 -10.84 -0.79 17.73
CA THR A 20 -12.11 -0.11 18.03
C THR A 20 -12.80 0.31 16.73
N GLN A 21 -14.01 0.88 16.82
CA GLN A 21 -14.66 1.45 15.65
C GLN A 21 -13.96 2.75 15.22
N PHE A 22 -13.60 2.85 13.95
CA PHE A 22 -13.02 4.05 13.34
C PHE A 22 -13.59 4.28 11.94
N LYS A 23 -13.36 5.47 11.38
CA LYS A 23 -13.70 5.80 9.99
C LYS A 23 -12.46 5.77 9.11
N ILE A 24 -12.63 5.29 7.89
CA ILE A 24 -11.60 5.25 6.85
C ILE A 24 -11.94 6.29 5.77
N GLY A 25 -10.98 7.13 5.42
CA GLY A 25 -11.05 8.00 4.24
C GLY A 25 -10.28 7.37 3.08
N ILE A 26 -10.95 7.14 1.95
CA ILE A 26 -10.30 6.63 0.73
C ILE A 26 -10.27 7.76 -0.29
N CYS A 27 -9.07 8.25 -0.58
CA CYS A 27 -8.88 9.38 -1.49
C CYS A 27 -8.71 8.90 -2.93
N GLN A 28 -9.42 9.53 -3.86
CA GLN A 28 -9.25 9.32 -5.29
C GLN A 28 -8.77 10.61 -5.95
N LEU A 29 -7.53 10.60 -6.45
CA LEU A 29 -6.88 11.77 -7.02
C LEU A 29 -6.85 11.71 -8.54
N LYS A 30 -7.05 12.88 -9.17
CA LYS A 30 -6.65 13.09 -10.56
C LYS A 30 -5.19 13.53 -10.58
N VAL A 31 -4.31 12.62 -11.01
CA VAL A 31 -2.88 12.88 -11.10
C VAL A 31 -2.58 13.77 -12.31
N THR A 32 -1.67 14.73 -12.10
CA THR A 32 -1.19 15.69 -13.11
C THR A 32 0.31 15.49 -13.37
N THR A 33 0.87 16.24 -14.33
CA THR A 33 2.31 16.22 -14.64
C THR A 33 3.16 17.00 -13.64
N GLU A 34 2.55 17.76 -12.72
CA GLU A 34 3.26 18.60 -11.76
C GLU A 34 3.22 17.98 -10.37
N LYS A 35 4.38 17.54 -9.87
CA LYS A 35 4.50 16.89 -8.54
C LYS A 35 3.91 17.76 -7.43
N SER A 36 4.23 19.06 -7.43
CA SER A 36 3.75 20.01 -6.42
C SER A 36 2.22 20.14 -6.42
N ALA A 37 1.58 20.13 -7.59
CA ALA A 37 0.12 20.14 -7.70
C ALA A 37 -0.49 18.84 -7.15
N ASN A 38 0.13 17.70 -7.44
CA ASN A 38 -0.31 16.41 -6.90
C ASN A 38 -0.21 16.36 -5.36
N ILE A 39 0.90 16.84 -4.79
CA ILE A 39 1.11 16.96 -3.35
C ILE A 39 0.07 17.89 -2.71
N PHE A 40 -0.20 19.03 -3.32
CA PHE A 40 -1.24 19.95 -2.85
C PHE A 40 -2.61 19.28 -2.83
N ASN A 41 -3.01 18.63 -3.94
CA ASN A 41 -4.29 17.93 -4.04
C ASN A 41 -4.41 16.79 -3.02
N ALA A 42 -3.34 16.02 -2.79
CA ALA A 42 -3.29 14.97 -1.79
C ALA A 42 -3.49 15.53 -0.38
N ARG A 43 -2.78 16.60 -0.01
CA ARG A 43 -2.95 17.29 1.26
C ARG A 43 -4.41 17.72 1.47
N SER A 44 -5.01 18.36 0.47
CA SER A 44 -6.41 18.81 0.56
C SER A 44 -7.39 17.66 0.75
N MET A 45 -7.21 16.53 0.06
CA MET A 45 -8.08 15.36 0.24
C MET A 45 -7.89 14.68 1.60
N ILE A 46 -6.66 14.61 2.11
CA ILE A 46 -6.37 14.10 3.45
C ILE A 46 -7.08 14.97 4.51
N GLN A 47 -6.94 16.30 4.40
CA GLN A 47 -7.59 17.24 5.31
C GLN A 47 -9.12 17.08 5.28
N ALA A 48 -9.73 17.03 4.09
CA ALA A 48 -11.17 16.84 3.95
C ALA A 48 -11.65 15.49 4.52
N ALA A 49 -10.86 14.43 4.42
CA ALA A 49 -11.18 13.13 5.02
C ALA A 49 -11.09 13.18 6.56
N ALA A 50 -10.07 13.82 7.10
CA ALA A 50 -9.90 14.00 8.55
C ALA A 50 -11.01 14.88 9.15
N GLU A 51 -11.43 15.94 8.45
CA GLU A 51 -12.57 16.80 8.84
C GLU A 51 -13.89 16.01 8.94
N GLN A 52 -14.04 14.94 8.16
CA GLN A 52 -15.18 14.01 8.23
C GLN A 52 -15.04 12.93 9.33
N GLY A 53 -13.94 12.99 10.08
CA GLY A 53 -13.62 12.13 11.22
C GLY A 53 -12.88 10.85 10.84
N ALA A 54 -12.20 10.79 9.69
CA ALA A 54 -11.35 9.65 9.35
C ALA A 54 -10.12 9.58 10.27
N SER A 55 -9.86 8.39 10.83
CA SER A 55 -8.65 8.12 11.63
C SER A 55 -7.59 7.36 10.84
N LEU A 56 -8.01 6.68 9.76
CA LEU A 56 -7.16 6.03 8.78
C LEU A 56 -7.47 6.62 7.40
N ILE A 57 -6.45 7.08 6.68
CA ILE A 57 -6.61 7.67 5.34
C ILE A 57 -5.74 6.93 4.34
N LEU A 58 -6.31 6.58 3.19
CA LEU A 58 -5.67 5.82 2.11
C LEU A 58 -5.57 6.69 0.85
N LEU A 59 -4.36 6.90 0.35
CA LEU A 59 -4.11 7.49 -0.97
C LEU A 59 -4.04 6.42 -2.07
N PRO A 60 -4.19 6.78 -3.36
CA PRO A 60 -4.11 5.83 -4.47
C PRO A 60 -2.65 5.52 -4.87
N GLU A 61 -2.47 4.57 -5.79
CA GLU A 61 -1.15 4.21 -6.34
C GLU A 61 -0.55 5.36 -7.16
N MET A 62 0.77 5.56 -7.07
CA MET A 62 1.57 6.52 -7.84
C MET A 62 0.94 7.92 -7.89
N TRP A 63 0.42 8.41 -6.76
CA TRP A 63 -0.38 9.63 -6.73
C TRP A 63 0.45 10.90 -6.98
N ASN A 64 1.77 10.85 -6.77
CA ASN A 64 2.65 12.01 -6.92
C ASN A 64 3.18 12.22 -8.36
N CYS A 65 2.96 11.26 -9.27
CA CYS A 65 3.50 11.29 -10.63
C CYS A 65 2.60 10.61 -11.66
N PRO A 66 2.61 11.02 -12.94
CA PRO A 66 1.93 10.27 -13.98
C PRO A 66 2.41 8.80 -14.01
N TYR A 67 1.48 7.87 -14.26
CA TYR A 67 1.77 6.43 -14.33
C TYR A 67 2.47 6.07 -15.66
N SER A 68 3.72 6.50 -15.81
CA SER A 68 4.54 6.32 -17.00
C SER A 68 5.95 5.92 -16.58
N THR A 69 6.44 4.79 -17.09
CA THR A 69 7.67 4.15 -16.62
C THR A 69 8.92 5.02 -16.80
N ASP A 70 8.94 5.83 -17.85
CA ASP A 70 9.99 6.80 -18.18
C ASP A 70 10.01 8.02 -17.24
N LEU A 71 8.90 8.29 -16.54
CA LEU A 71 8.80 9.42 -15.62
C LEU A 71 9.14 9.03 -14.18
N PHE A 72 9.08 7.75 -13.79
CA PHE A 72 9.28 7.34 -12.41
C PHE A 72 10.61 7.83 -11.81
N ALA A 73 11.71 7.75 -12.55
CA ALA A 73 13.02 8.23 -12.10
C ALA A 73 13.03 9.73 -11.76
N LYS A 74 12.32 10.56 -12.55
CA LYS A 74 12.22 12.01 -12.35
C LYS A 74 11.42 12.36 -11.10
N PHE A 75 10.42 11.56 -10.77
CA PHE A 75 9.53 11.80 -9.63
C PHE A 75 9.93 11.00 -8.38
N ALA A 76 10.95 10.14 -8.47
CA ALA A 76 11.36 9.32 -7.37
C ALA A 76 11.86 10.13 -6.18
N GLU A 77 11.60 9.64 -4.97
CA GLU A 77 12.06 10.23 -3.71
C GLU A 77 12.80 9.18 -2.88
N ASP A 78 13.75 9.66 -2.07
CA ASP A 78 14.52 8.81 -1.15
C ASP A 78 13.79 8.75 0.19
N PHE A 79 13.45 7.54 0.65
CA PHE A 79 12.70 7.35 1.89
C PHE A 79 13.60 7.39 3.14
N SER A 80 14.93 7.40 2.97
CA SER A 80 15.88 7.53 4.07
C SER A 80 16.05 8.97 4.55
N ASP A 81 15.65 9.95 3.74
CA ASP A 81 15.73 11.38 4.03
C ASP A 81 14.38 12.04 3.78
N ILE A 82 13.49 11.94 4.77
CA ILE A 82 12.12 12.48 4.69
C ILE A 82 12.13 13.99 4.45
N ASP A 83 13.08 14.73 5.03
CA ASP A 83 13.13 16.19 4.94
C ASP A 83 13.44 16.69 3.52
N SER A 84 14.16 15.90 2.72
CA SER A 84 14.43 16.21 1.30
C SER A 84 13.41 15.59 0.34
N ALA A 85 12.48 14.77 0.83
CA ALA A 85 11.45 14.09 0.08
C ALA A 85 10.08 14.79 0.23
N PRO A 86 9.70 15.72 -0.68
CA PRO A 86 8.54 16.59 -0.47
C PRO A 86 7.20 15.86 -0.35
N SER A 87 7.05 14.70 -1.00
CA SER A 87 5.84 13.87 -0.85
C SER A 87 5.79 13.25 0.55
N LEU A 88 6.92 12.72 1.04
CA LEU A 88 7.02 12.10 2.35
C LEU A 88 6.91 13.11 3.49
N LEU A 89 7.60 14.24 3.37
CA LEU A 89 7.53 15.35 4.32
C LEU A 89 6.09 15.82 4.48
N MET A 90 5.38 16.03 3.36
CA MET A 90 3.97 16.42 3.39
C MET A 90 3.12 15.39 4.14
N LEU A 91 3.30 14.10 3.88
CA LEU A 91 2.56 13.02 4.55
C LEU A 91 2.85 12.97 6.06
N SER A 92 4.12 13.13 6.45
CA SER A 92 4.54 13.18 7.84
C SER A 92 3.91 14.36 8.58
N GLU A 93 4.03 15.57 8.03
CA GLU A 93 3.47 16.80 8.60
C GLU A 93 1.94 16.72 8.76
N VAL A 94 1.23 16.25 7.73
CA VAL A 94 -0.23 16.21 7.76
C VAL A 94 -0.75 15.09 8.66
N ALA A 95 -0.07 13.96 8.74
CA ALA A 95 -0.40 12.89 9.69
C ALA A 95 -0.27 13.37 11.15
N SER A 96 0.84 14.04 11.47
CA SER A 96 1.10 14.61 12.80
C SER A 96 0.09 15.70 13.16
N SER A 97 -0.12 16.68 12.27
CA SER A 97 -1.00 17.83 12.55
C SER A 97 -2.47 17.46 12.71
N LEU A 98 -2.92 16.41 12.01
CA LEU A 98 -4.31 15.93 12.10
C LEU A 98 -4.48 14.78 13.10
N GLY A 99 -3.39 14.19 13.60
CA GLY A 99 -3.45 13.04 14.51
C GLY A 99 -4.05 11.79 13.86
N VAL A 100 -3.73 11.53 12.59
CA VAL A 100 -4.31 10.43 11.79
C VAL A 100 -3.24 9.46 11.29
N THR A 101 -3.62 8.21 11.06
CA THR A 101 -2.78 7.25 10.33
C THR A 101 -2.99 7.40 8.83
N ILE A 102 -1.90 7.45 8.06
CA ILE A 102 -1.96 7.57 6.60
C ILE A 102 -1.28 6.38 5.94
N ILE A 103 -2.05 5.61 5.17
CA ILE A 103 -1.53 4.71 4.16
C ILE A 103 -1.26 5.56 2.92
N GLY A 104 0.00 5.92 2.70
CA GLY A 104 0.43 6.94 1.75
C GLY A 104 0.33 6.54 0.28
N GLY A 105 -0.58 5.63 -0.07
CA GLY A 105 -0.79 5.18 -1.44
C GLY A 105 0.49 4.55 -1.98
N SER A 106 0.94 4.94 -3.16
CA SER A 106 2.35 4.74 -3.49
C SER A 106 2.95 5.90 -4.27
N ILE A 107 4.28 5.96 -4.24
CA ILE A 107 5.11 6.88 -5.02
C ILE A 107 6.35 6.12 -5.53
N PRO A 108 7.04 6.60 -6.57
CA PRO A 108 8.31 6.03 -6.95
C PRO A 108 9.34 6.33 -5.84
N GLU A 109 9.96 5.29 -5.33
CA GLU A 109 11.07 5.35 -4.39
C GLU A 109 12.38 5.18 -5.15
N LYS A 110 13.41 5.93 -4.78
CA LYS A 110 14.78 5.67 -5.18
C LYS A 110 15.57 5.13 -3.99
N ASP A 111 16.21 3.99 -4.16
CA ASP A 111 17.08 3.40 -3.14
C ASP A 111 18.23 2.63 -3.81
N ALA A 112 19.47 2.94 -3.39
CA ALA A 112 20.70 2.32 -3.88
C ALA A 112 20.82 2.22 -5.42
N GLY A 113 20.31 3.23 -6.14
CA GLY A 113 20.34 3.28 -7.61
C GLY A 113 19.19 2.54 -8.31
N GLN A 114 18.34 1.83 -7.55
CA GLN A 114 17.14 1.18 -8.05
C GLN A 114 15.91 2.04 -7.78
N LEU A 115 14.84 1.80 -8.56
CA LEU A 115 13.53 2.39 -8.33
C LEU A 115 12.54 1.34 -7.86
N TYR A 116 11.61 1.73 -6.99
CA TYR A 116 10.56 0.87 -6.46
C TYR A 116 9.21 1.58 -6.50
N ASN A 117 8.12 0.82 -6.61
CA ASN A 117 6.76 1.32 -6.37
C ASN A 117 6.45 1.11 -4.88
N SER A 118 6.46 2.20 -4.10
CA SER A 118 6.52 2.10 -2.64
C SER A 118 5.40 2.83 -1.93
N CYS A 119 4.76 2.14 -0.98
CA CYS A 119 3.73 2.63 -0.08
C CYS A 119 4.33 2.93 1.30
N PRO A 120 4.51 4.21 1.68
CA PRO A 120 4.83 4.58 3.05
C PRO A 120 3.57 4.54 3.94
N VAL A 121 3.74 4.19 5.21
CA VAL A 121 2.69 4.28 6.23
C VAL A 121 3.15 5.22 7.33
N PHE A 122 2.41 6.29 7.55
CA PHE A 122 2.68 7.28 8.60
C PHE A 122 1.72 7.12 9.77
N GLY A 123 2.26 7.20 10.99
CA GLY A 123 1.47 7.23 12.22
C GLY A 123 0.95 8.63 12.56
N PRO A 124 0.07 8.75 13.56
CA PRO A 124 -0.54 10.03 13.98
C PRO A 124 0.46 11.02 14.61
N ASN A 125 1.70 10.61 14.83
CA ASN A 125 2.80 11.45 15.27
C ASN A 125 3.70 11.91 14.10
N GLY A 126 3.36 11.55 12.86
CA GLY A 126 4.16 11.84 11.67
C GLY A 126 5.33 10.88 11.44
N GLU A 127 5.51 9.84 12.25
CA GLU A 127 6.59 8.87 12.05
C GLU A 127 6.27 7.89 10.92
N LEU A 128 7.27 7.57 10.10
CA LEU A 128 7.19 6.52 9.10
C LEU A 128 7.22 5.15 9.78
N LYS A 129 6.06 4.51 9.94
CA LYS A 129 5.89 3.23 10.64
C LYS A 129 6.27 2.03 9.78
N ALA A 130 6.04 2.12 8.49
CA ALA A 130 6.37 1.04 7.55
C ALA A 130 6.54 1.58 6.14
N LYS A 131 7.21 0.77 5.31
CA LYS A 131 7.33 0.95 3.87
C LYS A 131 7.07 -0.39 3.20
N HIS A 132 6.16 -0.43 2.26
CA HIS A 132 5.91 -1.61 1.43
C HIS A 132 6.36 -1.33 0.00
N ARG A 133 7.20 -2.20 -0.56
CA ARG A 133 7.56 -2.21 -1.97
C ARG A 133 6.68 -3.23 -2.68
N LYS A 134 6.03 -2.83 -3.77
CA LYS A 134 5.17 -3.70 -4.59
C LYS A 134 5.91 -4.98 -4.95
N ILE A 135 5.32 -6.12 -4.60
CA ILE A 135 5.98 -7.43 -4.78
C ILE A 135 5.75 -7.93 -6.20
N HIS A 136 4.52 -7.85 -6.68
CA HIS A 136 4.14 -8.33 -8.00
C HIS A 136 4.02 -7.15 -8.97
N LEU A 137 5.06 -6.98 -9.80
CA LEU A 137 5.10 -5.93 -10.81
C LEU A 137 4.09 -6.18 -11.94
N PHE A 138 3.50 -5.11 -12.46
CA PHE A 138 2.56 -5.18 -13.55
C PHE A 138 3.27 -5.17 -14.90
N ASP A 139 3.52 -6.36 -15.42
CA ASP A 139 4.01 -6.55 -16.77
C ASP A 139 2.86 -7.00 -17.65
N MET A 140 2.33 -6.09 -18.48
CA MET A 140 1.36 -6.49 -19.49
C MET A 140 2.03 -7.48 -20.45
N GLY A 141 1.34 -8.59 -20.70
CA GLY A 141 1.75 -9.58 -21.69
C GLY A 141 1.73 -9.00 -23.12
N LYS A 142 1.68 -9.88 -24.13
CA LYS A 142 1.60 -9.41 -25.52
C LYS A 142 0.40 -8.44 -25.67
N PRO A 143 0.63 -7.17 -26.06
CA PRO A 143 -0.45 -6.23 -26.24
C PRO A 143 -1.42 -6.73 -27.30
N LEU A 144 -2.72 -6.53 -27.10
CA LEU A 144 -3.68 -6.71 -28.18
C LEU A 144 -3.42 -5.67 -29.29
N PRO A 145 -3.82 -5.94 -30.54
CA PRO A 145 -3.66 -4.95 -31.61
C PRO A 145 -4.30 -3.60 -31.23
N GLY A 146 -3.48 -2.55 -31.11
CA GLY A 146 -3.91 -1.21 -30.71
C GLY A 146 -3.70 -0.85 -29.24
N GLU A 147 -3.23 -1.79 -28.40
CA GLU A 147 -2.85 -1.52 -27.01
C GLU A 147 -1.36 -1.16 -26.89
N VAL A 148 -1.06 -0.25 -25.96
CA VAL A 148 0.31 0.13 -25.65
C VAL A 148 0.91 -0.95 -24.75
N GLN A 149 2.12 -1.42 -25.08
CA GLN A 149 2.89 -2.31 -24.20
C GLN A 149 3.28 -1.53 -22.94
N PHE A 150 2.92 -2.05 -21.76
CA PHE A 150 3.33 -1.48 -20.48
C PHE A 150 4.02 -2.56 -19.65
N LYS A 151 5.24 -2.30 -19.23
CA LYS A 151 6.05 -3.24 -18.47
C LYS A 151 6.72 -2.52 -17.30
N GLU A 152 6.11 -2.63 -16.12
CA GLU A 152 6.59 -1.94 -14.91
C GLU A 152 8.02 -2.37 -14.58
N SER A 153 8.37 -3.63 -14.84
CA SER A 153 9.71 -4.18 -14.58
C SER A 153 10.84 -3.55 -15.41
N ASP A 154 10.54 -2.73 -16.42
CA ASP A 154 11.59 -2.10 -17.23
C ASP A 154 12.31 -0.98 -16.46
N ASN A 155 11.64 -0.38 -15.47
CA ASN A 155 12.20 0.72 -14.67
C ASN A 155 12.03 0.52 -13.16
N ILE A 156 11.11 -0.33 -12.70
CA ILE A 156 10.84 -0.59 -11.29
C ILE A 156 11.35 -1.98 -10.91
N SER A 157 11.97 -2.07 -9.72
CA SER A 157 12.37 -3.32 -9.07
C SER A 157 11.27 -3.81 -8.13
N ALA A 158 11.13 -5.13 -8.02
CA ALA A 158 10.16 -5.76 -7.12
C ALA A 158 10.61 -5.65 -5.65
N GLY A 159 9.64 -5.56 -4.75
CA GLY A 159 9.83 -5.82 -3.33
C GLY A 159 9.99 -7.31 -3.04
N GLU A 160 10.55 -7.63 -1.88
CA GLU A 160 10.88 -9.02 -1.52
C GLU A 160 10.00 -9.61 -0.42
N LYS A 161 9.25 -8.78 0.32
CA LYS A 161 8.62 -9.18 1.58
C LYS A 161 7.22 -8.58 1.75
N PRO A 162 6.22 -9.36 2.21
CA PRO A 162 4.93 -8.84 2.63
C PRO A 162 5.08 -7.88 3.81
N THR A 163 4.33 -6.77 3.79
CA THR A 163 4.38 -5.74 4.84
C THR A 163 3.11 -5.77 5.68
N VAL A 164 3.28 -5.91 6.99
CA VAL A 164 2.22 -5.81 7.99
C VAL A 164 2.65 -4.79 9.03
N VAL A 165 1.77 -3.86 9.39
CA VAL A 165 2.07 -2.77 10.32
C VAL A 165 0.98 -2.64 11.37
N ASP A 166 1.40 -2.50 12.63
CA ASP A 166 0.49 -2.22 13.73
C ASP A 166 0.26 -0.72 13.84
N THR A 167 -1.01 -0.32 13.83
CA THR A 167 -1.46 1.08 13.93
C THR A 167 -2.54 1.19 14.99
N ASP A 168 -2.92 2.42 15.34
CA ASP A 168 -4.03 2.64 16.27
C ASP A 168 -5.39 2.25 15.66
N CYS A 169 -5.43 2.06 14.33
CA CYS A 169 -6.56 1.52 13.58
C CYS A 169 -6.47 -0.01 13.39
N GLY A 170 -5.54 -0.67 14.10
CA GLY A 170 -5.29 -2.10 14.04
C GLY A 170 -4.08 -2.49 13.20
N ARG A 171 -3.90 -3.80 13.10
CA ARG A 171 -2.90 -4.44 12.23
C ARG A 171 -3.35 -4.42 10.78
N ILE A 172 -2.54 -3.84 9.89
CA ILE A 172 -2.87 -3.62 8.48
C ILE A 172 -1.84 -4.33 7.59
N GLY A 173 -2.30 -5.13 6.63
CA GLY A 173 -1.50 -5.64 5.52
C GLY A 173 -1.50 -4.67 4.35
N ILE A 174 -0.36 -4.48 3.68
CA ILE A 174 -0.20 -3.53 2.58
C ILE A 174 0.15 -4.28 1.31
N GLY A 175 -0.67 -4.17 0.27
CA GLY A 175 -0.30 -4.57 -1.10
C GLY A 175 -0.48 -3.38 -2.03
N ILE A 176 0.07 -3.42 -3.24
CA ILE A 176 -0.12 -2.37 -4.25
C ILE A 176 -0.67 -2.99 -5.54
N CYS A 177 -1.85 -2.52 -5.94
CA CYS A 177 -2.46 -2.78 -7.25
C CYS A 177 -2.44 -4.26 -7.65
N HIS A 178 -1.51 -4.65 -8.53
CA HIS A 178 -1.37 -5.99 -9.06
C HIS A 178 -1.15 -7.07 -7.98
N ASP A 179 -0.64 -6.69 -6.81
CA ASP A 179 -0.56 -7.57 -5.63
C ASP A 179 -1.92 -8.20 -5.26
N ILE A 180 -3.05 -7.53 -5.54
CA ILE A 180 -4.38 -8.07 -5.26
C ILE A 180 -4.69 -9.36 -6.05
N ARG A 181 -3.97 -9.62 -7.15
CA ARG A 181 -4.18 -10.82 -7.97
C ARG A 181 -3.62 -12.10 -7.34
N PHE A 182 -2.83 -11.97 -6.29
CA PHE A 182 -2.09 -13.07 -5.66
C PHE A 182 -2.71 -13.38 -4.29
N PRO A 183 -3.66 -14.34 -4.21
CA PRO A 183 -4.36 -14.65 -2.96
C PRO A 183 -3.40 -15.09 -1.85
N GLU A 184 -2.26 -15.70 -2.18
CA GLU A 184 -1.24 -16.12 -1.22
C GLU A 184 -0.72 -14.95 -0.38
N LEU A 185 -0.65 -13.76 -0.97
CA LEU A 185 -0.24 -12.55 -0.27
C LEU A 185 -1.31 -12.12 0.75
N ALA A 186 -2.59 -12.12 0.35
CA ALA A 186 -3.70 -11.83 1.25
C ALA A 186 -3.81 -12.85 2.39
N MET A 187 -3.69 -14.14 2.08
CA MET A 187 -3.68 -15.23 3.06
C MET A 187 -2.51 -15.08 4.04
N SER A 188 -1.33 -14.67 3.56
CA SER A 188 -0.18 -14.38 4.42
C SER A 188 -0.46 -13.22 5.38
N TYR A 189 -1.22 -12.20 4.98
CA TYR A 189 -1.63 -11.12 5.89
C TYR A 189 -2.60 -11.59 6.96
N SER A 190 -3.61 -12.39 6.61
CA SER A 190 -4.52 -13.00 7.59
C SER A 190 -3.80 -13.91 8.58
N ALA A 191 -2.88 -14.75 8.10
CA ALA A 191 -2.08 -15.61 8.96
C ALA A 191 -1.21 -14.82 9.97
N ARG A 192 -0.91 -13.55 9.68
CA ARG A 192 -0.19 -12.62 10.56
C ARG A 192 -1.13 -11.74 11.39
N GLY A 193 -2.45 -11.99 11.35
CA GLY A 193 -3.48 -11.30 12.13
C GLY A 193 -3.82 -9.90 11.64
N ALA A 194 -3.66 -9.63 10.34
CA ALA A 194 -4.16 -8.39 9.77
C ALA A 194 -5.69 -8.30 9.91
N HIS A 195 -6.18 -7.16 10.39
CA HIS A 195 -7.61 -6.84 10.46
C HIS A 195 -8.12 -6.21 9.16
N LEU A 196 -7.22 -5.57 8.43
CA LEU A 196 -7.48 -4.88 7.18
C LEU A 196 -6.32 -5.16 6.22
N VAL A 197 -6.63 -5.29 4.93
CA VAL A 197 -5.63 -5.25 3.87
C VAL A 197 -5.96 -4.08 2.95
N CYS A 198 -4.96 -3.22 2.70
CA CYS A 198 -5.10 -2.07 1.82
C CYS A 198 -4.36 -2.31 0.51
N TYR A 199 -5.05 -2.06 -0.61
CA TYR A 199 -4.50 -2.12 -1.96
C TYR A 199 -4.67 -0.77 -2.67
N PRO A 200 -3.79 0.23 -2.48
CA PRO A 200 -3.72 1.36 -3.39
C PRO A 200 -3.53 0.83 -4.82
N GLY A 201 -4.35 1.27 -5.76
CA GLY A 201 -4.27 0.79 -7.14
C GLY A 201 -4.67 1.83 -8.17
N ALA A 202 -4.08 1.72 -9.35
CA ALA A 202 -4.44 2.45 -10.56
C ALA A 202 -4.82 1.44 -11.67
N PHE A 203 -5.99 0.80 -11.54
CA PHE A 203 -6.48 -0.14 -12.55
C PHE A 203 -6.86 0.60 -13.84
N ASN A 204 -6.55 0.00 -14.98
CA ASN A 204 -6.99 0.53 -16.27
C ASN A 204 -8.50 0.29 -16.47
N MET A 205 -9.12 1.02 -17.40
CA MET A 205 -10.56 0.94 -17.64
C MET A 205 -11.04 -0.40 -18.18
N SER A 206 -10.18 -1.19 -18.82
CA SER A 206 -10.54 -2.51 -19.36
C SER A 206 -10.60 -3.57 -18.26
N THR A 207 -9.48 -3.80 -17.57
CA THR A 207 -9.41 -4.80 -16.49
C THR A 207 -10.16 -4.34 -15.24
N GLY A 208 -10.13 -3.05 -14.93
CA GLY A 208 -10.83 -2.46 -13.78
C GLY A 208 -12.34 -2.67 -13.83
N ALA A 209 -12.96 -2.54 -15.01
CA ALA A 209 -14.40 -2.72 -15.16
C ALA A 209 -14.91 -4.13 -14.81
N THR A 210 -14.03 -5.14 -14.86
CA THR A 210 -14.42 -6.55 -14.63
C THR A 210 -13.83 -7.11 -13.35
N LEU A 211 -12.57 -6.81 -13.06
CA LEU A 211 -11.80 -7.50 -12.02
C LEU A 211 -11.69 -6.70 -10.72
N TRP A 212 -11.79 -5.37 -10.76
CA TRP A 212 -11.50 -4.54 -9.58
C TRP A 212 -12.37 -4.90 -8.37
N GLU A 213 -13.68 -4.94 -8.56
CA GLU A 213 -14.63 -5.27 -7.50
C GLU A 213 -14.56 -6.76 -7.13
N LEU A 214 -14.43 -7.63 -8.14
CA LEU A 214 -14.36 -9.07 -7.94
C LEU A 214 -13.16 -9.46 -7.08
N GLU A 215 -11.96 -9.01 -7.45
CA GLU A 215 -10.72 -9.36 -6.74
C GLU A 215 -10.76 -8.87 -5.30
N GLN A 216 -11.24 -7.64 -5.04
CA GLN A 216 -11.37 -7.13 -3.67
C GLN A 216 -12.31 -7.98 -2.81
N ARG A 217 -13.50 -8.33 -3.32
CA ARG A 217 -14.45 -9.18 -2.61
C ARG A 217 -13.89 -10.58 -2.36
N THR A 218 -13.24 -11.17 -3.37
CA THR A 218 -12.60 -12.48 -3.22
C THR A 218 -11.51 -12.44 -2.15
N ARG A 219 -10.67 -11.40 -2.10
CA ARG A 219 -9.67 -11.28 -1.01
C ARG A 219 -10.30 -11.09 0.35
N GLN A 220 -11.40 -10.36 0.45
CA GLN A 220 -12.13 -10.27 1.71
C GLN A 220 -12.55 -11.67 2.17
N ASP A 221 -13.15 -12.47 1.30
CA ASP A 221 -13.64 -13.82 1.64
C ASP A 221 -12.50 -14.81 1.93
N ASP A 222 -11.42 -14.80 1.13
CA ASP A 222 -10.24 -15.65 1.31
C ASP A 222 -9.49 -15.35 2.63
N SER A 223 -9.59 -14.10 3.10
CA SER A 223 -8.86 -13.58 4.26
C SER A 223 -9.64 -13.70 5.58
N VAL A 224 -10.93 -14.04 5.54
CA VAL A 224 -11.71 -14.33 6.75
C VAL A 224 -11.21 -15.64 7.35
N SER A 225 -10.51 -15.54 8.48
CA SER A 225 -10.34 -16.69 9.37
C SER A 225 -11.74 -17.17 9.77
N CYS A 226 -12.12 -18.38 9.39
CA CYS A 226 -13.31 -19.06 9.91
C CYS A 226 -13.34 -18.90 11.43
N SER A 227 -14.16 -17.98 11.93
CA SER A 227 -14.58 -17.98 13.32
C SER A 227 -15.52 -19.18 13.44
N CYS A 228 -14.98 -20.31 13.90
CA CYS A 228 -15.83 -21.36 14.44
C CYS A 228 -16.64 -20.71 15.58
N GLU A 229 -17.96 -20.68 15.42
CA GLU A 229 -18.91 -20.43 16.52
C GLU A 229 -18.68 -21.43 17.66
#